data_AF-A0A6G2DFC3-F1
#
_entry.id   AF-A0A6G2DFC3-F1
#
_cell.length_a   1.000
_cell.length_b   1.000
_cell.length_c   1.000
_cell.angle_alpha   90.00
_cell.angle_beta   90.00
_cell.angle_gamma   90.00
#
_symmetry.space_group_name_H-M   'P 1'
#
loop_
_entity.id
_entity.type
_entity.pdbx_description
1 polymer ?
#
loop_
_entity_poly.entity_id
_entity_poly.type
_entity_poly.pdbx_seq_one_letter_code
_entity_poly.pdbx_strand_id
1 'polypeptide(L)'
;DFSHYDNFLDAAFLFNVVPASVQNLDLSDLERYFALGRGYQGEKGDVRALPMKKWFNTNYHYIVPKFEKDTQVKLAGHKIFDEFQEAKELGLNTRPVLVGPF
;
A
#
# COMPACT_ATOMS: atom_id res chain seq x y z
N ASP A 1 -10.42 -5.93 -3.99
CA ASP A 1 -10.90 -5.34 -2.71
C ASP A 1 -10.19 -5.96 -1.52
N PHE A 2 -9.72 -7.20 -1.67
CA PHE A 2 -8.70 -7.80 -0.82
C PHE A 2 -7.51 -6.85 -0.58
N SER A 3 -6.99 -6.90 0.63
CA SER A 3 -5.76 -6.23 1.03
C SER A 3 -5.09 -7.03 2.14
N HIS A 4 -3.75 -7.08 2.15
CA HIS A 4 -3.01 -7.70 3.24
C HIS A 4 -3.05 -6.87 4.52
N TYR A 5 -3.27 -5.56 4.42
CA TYR A 5 -3.36 -4.67 5.58
C TYR A 5 -4.40 -3.57 5.36
N ASP A 6 -4.25 -2.77 4.31
CA ASP A 6 -5.11 -1.63 4.02
C ASP A 6 -5.11 -1.23 2.54
N ASN A 7 -6.30 -0.96 2.00
CA ASN A 7 -6.49 -0.56 0.61
C ASN A 7 -5.93 0.85 0.30
N PHE A 8 -5.83 1.74 1.30
CA PHE A 8 -5.13 3.02 1.10
C PHE A 8 -3.63 2.82 0.96
N LEU A 9 -3.06 1.93 1.77
CA LEU A 9 -1.66 1.54 1.63
C LEU A 9 -1.40 0.83 0.30
N ASP A 10 -2.31 -0.03 -0.16
CA ASP A 10 -2.21 -0.67 -1.48
C ASP A 10 -2.15 0.37 -2.60
N ALA A 11 -3.00 1.41 -2.54
CA ALA A 11 -2.97 2.51 -3.50
C ALA A 11 -1.67 3.32 -3.41
N ALA A 12 -1.12 3.52 -2.21
CA ALA A 12 0.16 4.20 -2.03
C ALA A 12 1.30 3.44 -2.72
N PHE A 13 1.36 2.11 -2.59
CA PHE A 13 2.33 1.28 -3.30
C PHE A 13 2.09 1.23 -4.80
N LEU A 14 0.82 1.16 -5.23
CA LEU A 14 0.46 1.19 -6.65
C LEU A 14 1.00 2.45 -7.34
N PHE A 15 0.93 3.60 -6.66
CA PHE A 15 1.28 4.91 -7.22
C PHE A 15 2.61 5.51 -6.74
N ASN A 16 3.50 4.69 -6.14
CA ASN A 16 4.81 5.14 -5.65
C ASN A 16 4.76 6.27 -4.61
N VAL A 17 3.71 6.31 -3.79
CA VAL A 17 3.57 7.22 -2.63
C VAL A 17 4.11 6.53 -1.38
N VAL A 18 5.37 6.11 -1.45
CA VAL A 18 6.07 5.31 -0.42
C VAL A 18 7.31 6.10 0.01
N PRO A 19 7.48 6.44 1.31
CA PRO A 19 8.60 7.25 1.79
C PRO A 19 9.98 6.67 1.47
N ALA A 20 10.96 7.52 1.19
CA ALA A 20 12.32 7.08 0.89
C ALA A 20 12.94 6.27 2.05
N SER A 21 12.56 6.56 3.29
CA SER A 21 13.05 5.88 4.49
C SER A 21 12.80 4.37 4.50
N VAL A 22 11.73 3.88 3.87
CA VAL A 22 11.43 2.44 3.76
C VAL A 22 11.90 1.86 2.42
N GLN A 23 11.88 2.66 1.34
CA GLN A 23 12.37 2.22 0.02
C GLN A 23 13.85 1.88 0.05
N ASN A 24 14.63 2.63 0.83
CA ASN A 24 16.08 2.47 0.94
C ASN A 24 16.51 1.29 1.82
N LEU A 25 15.58 0.60 2.47
CA LEU A 25 15.90 -0.60 3.25
C LEU A 25 15.93 -1.83 2.36
N ASP A 26 16.80 -2.77 2.70
CA ASP A 26 16.94 -4.08 2.04
C ASP A 26 15.80 -5.04 2.44
N LEU A 27 14.57 -4.59 2.24
CA LEU A 27 13.33 -5.31 2.52
C LEU A 27 12.66 -5.67 1.19
N SER A 28 12.01 -6.83 1.13
CA SER A 28 11.09 -7.16 0.05
C SER A 28 9.93 -6.16 0.00
N ASP A 29 9.25 -6.06 -1.14
CA ASP A 29 8.14 -5.12 -1.27
C ASP A 29 7.01 -5.39 -0.27
N LEU A 30 6.74 -6.67 0.05
CA LEU A 30 5.77 -7.05 1.07
C LEU A 30 6.24 -6.69 2.49
N GLU A 31 7.52 -6.84 2.79
CA GLU A 31 8.08 -6.37 4.07
C GLU A 31 8.02 -4.85 4.18
N ARG A 32 8.33 -4.09 3.13
CA ARG A 32 8.20 -2.63 3.09
C ARG A 32 6.74 -2.21 3.31
N TYR A 33 5.80 -2.92 2.67
CA TYR A 33 4.37 -2.72 2.86
C TYR A 33 3.97 -2.88 4.33
N PHE A 34 4.34 -4.00 4.96
CA PHE A 34 4.04 -4.18 6.38
C PHE A 34 4.81 -3.21 7.28
N ALA A 35 6.04 -2.83 6.92
CA ALA A 35 6.81 -1.85 7.69
C ALA A 35 6.10 -0.50 7.79
N LEU A 36 5.41 -0.06 6.74
CA LEU A 36 4.58 1.15 6.80
C LEU A 36 3.28 0.96 7.60
N GLY A 37 2.72 -0.25 7.62
CA GLY A 37 1.50 -0.56 8.38
C GLY A 37 1.73 -0.73 9.89
N ARG A 38 2.80 -1.42 10.29
CA ARG A 38 3.04 -1.81 11.70
C ARG A 38 4.43 -1.48 12.24
N GLY A 39 5.24 -0.79 11.45
CA GLY A 39 6.65 -0.55 11.75
C GLY A 39 7.53 -1.75 11.43
N TYR A 40 8.83 -1.52 11.44
CA TYR A 40 9.86 -2.53 11.32
C TYR A 40 11.05 -2.12 12.18
N GLN A 41 11.61 -3.05 12.95
CA GLN A 41 12.84 -2.83 13.70
C GLN A 41 13.67 -4.11 13.62
N GLY A 42 14.87 -4.02 13.06
CA GLY A 42 15.75 -5.17 12.89
C GLY A 42 17.09 -4.80 12.27
N GLU A 43 17.85 -5.82 11.83
CA GLU A 43 19.19 -5.64 11.27
C GLU A 43 19.20 -4.75 10.01
N LYS A 44 18.09 -4.73 9.28
CA LYS A 44 17.94 -3.97 8.04
C LYS A 44 17.52 -2.51 8.25
N GLY A 45 17.30 -2.08 9.50
CA GLY A 45 16.95 -0.71 9.85
C GLY A 45 15.77 -0.59 10.81
N ASP A 46 15.28 0.64 10.94
CA ASP A 46 14.14 1.01 11.79
C ASP A 46 13.18 1.93 11.01
N VAL A 47 11.91 1.55 10.97
CA VAL A 47 10.81 2.27 10.33
C VAL A 47 9.65 2.35 11.30
N ARG A 48 9.20 3.57 11.58
CA ARG A 48 7.96 3.79 12.32
C ARG A 48 6.77 3.60 11.39
N ALA A 49 5.73 2.95 11.91
CA ALA A 49 4.45 2.85 11.23
C ALA A 49 3.92 4.25 10.87
N LEU A 50 3.24 4.34 9.72
CA LEU A 50 2.52 5.54 9.33
C LEU A 50 1.28 5.76 10.22
N PRO A 51 0.80 7.00 10.35
CA PRO A 51 -0.38 7.28 11.16
C PRO A 51 -1.63 6.62 10.57
N MET A 52 -2.50 6.16 11.46
CA MET A 52 -3.80 5.59 11.13
C MET A 52 -4.92 6.58 11.43
N LYS A 53 -5.96 6.60 10.59
CA LYS A 53 -7.18 7.40 10.82
C LYS A 53 -8.42 6.53 10.63
N LYS A 54 -9.51 6.89 11.32
CA LYS A 54 -10.81 6.27 11.07
C LYS A 54 -11.28 6.56 9.65
N TRP A 55 -11.79 5.53 8.99
CA TRP A 55 -12.44 5.68 7.70
C TRP A 55 -13.87 6.17 7.90
N PHE A 56 -14.09 7.47 7.65
CA PHE A 56 -15.35 8.15 7.93
C PHE A 56 -15.85 7.89 9.36
N ASN A 57 -17.13 7.56 9.51
CA ASN A 57 -17.79 7.21 10.75
C ASN A 57 -17.78 5.70 11.04
N THR A 58 -16.95 4.93 10.33
CA THR A 58 -16.82 3.48 10.56
C THR A 58 -15.81 3.19 11.67
N ASN A 59 -15.70 1.92 12.06
CA ASN A 59 -14.63 1.45 12.96
C ASN A 59 -13.38 0.94 12.21
N TYR A 60 -13.38 1.01 10.88
CA TYR A 60 -12.20 0.69 10.08
C TYR A 60 -11.18 1.83 10.16
N HIS A 61 -9.90 1.49 10.16
CA HIS A 61 -8.81 2.46 10.17
C HIS A 61 -7.94 2.22 8.95
N TYR A 62 -7.61 3.31 8.25
CA TYR A 62 -6.73 3.27 7.09
C TYR A 62 -5.38 3.90 7.43
N ILE A 63 -4.32 3.45 6.75
CA ILE A 63 -3.00 4.06 6.81
C ILE A 63 -3.02 5.33 5.97
N VAL A 64 -2.65 6.47 6.55
CA VAL A 64 -2.56 7.73 5.81
C VAL A 64 -1.28 7.72 4.96
N PRO A 65 -1.36 7.73 3.62
CA PRO A 65 -0.18 7.80 2.77
C PRO A 65 0.58 9.10 3.00
N LYS A 66 1.92 9.04 2.93
CA LYS A 66 2.79 10.19 3.17
C LYS A 66 3.47 10.62 1.86
N PHE A 67 3.19 11.86 1.45
CA PHE A 67 3.93 12.53 0.40
C PHE A 67 5.17 13.23 0.97
N GLU A 68 6.26 13.17 0.23
CA GLU A 68 7.52 13.88 0.46
C GLU A 68 7.76 14.85 -0.70
N LYS A 69 8.65 15.84 -0.51
CA LYS A 69 8.87 16.92 -1.48
C LYS A 69 9.27 16.39 -2.87
N ASP A 70 9.94 15.26 -2.90
CA ASP A 70 10.49 14.58 -4.07
C ASP A 70 9.66 13.37 -4.52
N THR A 71 8.53 13.06 -3.87
CA THR A 71 7.65 11.95 -4.25
C THR A 71 7.21 12.09 -5.70
N GLN A 72 7.59 11.11 -6.52
CA GLN A 72 7.16 10.99 -7.91
C GLN A 72 5.96 10.05 -7.99
N VAL A 73 4.77 10.61 -8.21
CA VAL A 73 3.56 9.81 -8.41
C VAL A 73 3.62 9.16 -9.79
N LYS A 74 3.69 7.84 -9.82
CA LYS A 74 3.76 7.03 -11.04
C LYS A 74 3.26 5.62 -10.76
N LEU A 75 2.79 4.92 -11.78
CA LEU A 75 2.46 3.51 -11.66
C LEU A 75 3.73 2.71 -11.32
N ALA A 76 3.73 2.02 -10.18
CA ALA A 76 4.84 1.20 -9.69
C ALA A 76 4.42 -0.21 -9.24
N GLY A 77 3.16 -0.37 -8.81
CA GLY A 77 2.60 -1.68 -8.44
C GLY A 77 1.84 -2.36 -9.56
N HIS A 78 1.63 -3.67 -9.40
CA HIS A 78 0.88 -4.51 -10.35
C HIS A 78 -0.31 -5.26 -9.72
N LYS A 79 -0.43 -5.28 -8.38
CA LYS A 79 -1.47 -5.98 -7.59
C LYS A 79 -2.87 -5.93 -8.20
N ILE A 80 -3.36 -4.73 -8.55
CA ILE A 80 -4.73 -4.58 -9.07
C ILE A 80 -4.95 -5.29 -10.42
N PHE A 81 -3.90 -5.40 -11.24
CA PHE A 81 -3.94 -6.12 -12.51
C PHE A 81 -3.81 -7.62 -12.27
N ASP A 82 -2.91 -8.03 -11.37
CA ASP A 82 -2.69 -9.44 -11.06
C ASP A 82 -3.95 -10.07 -10.45
N GLU A 83 -4.57 -9.42 -9.47
CA GLU A 83 -5.81 -9.89 -8.83
C GLU A 83 -6.98 -9.98 -9.83
N PHE A 84 -7.05 -9.04 -10.78
CA PHE A 84 -8.06 -9.11 -11.84
C PHE A 84 -7.81 -10.30 -12.77
N GLN A 85 -6.55 -10.53 -13.16
CA GLN A 85 -6.19 -11.64 -14.04
C GLN A 85 -6.35 -12.99 -13.35
N GLU A 86 -5.99 -13.11 -12.08
CA GLU A 86 -6.24 -14.30 -11.25
C GLU A 86 -7.72 -14.66 -11.23
N ALA A 87 -8.60 -13.68 -10.98
CA ALA A 87 -10.05 -13.93 -11.02
C ALA A 87 -10.53 -14.32 -12.43
N LYS A 88 -10.00 -13.67 -13.46
CA LYS A 88 -10.36 -13.94 -14.85
C LYS A 88 -9.96 -15.35 -15.30
N GLU A 89 -8.81 -15.85 -14.86
CA GLU A 89 -8.35 -17.23 -15.12
C GLU A 89 -9.30 -18.28 -14.50
N LEU A 90 -10.00 -17.92 -13.42
CA LEU A 90 -11.06 -18.73 -12.81
C LEU A 90 -12.44 -18.54 -13.49
N GLY A 91 -12.52 -17.78 -14.59
CA GLY A 91 -13.76 -17.48 -15.30
C GLY A 91 -14.62 -16.41 -14.63
N LEU A 92 -14.08 -15.66 -13.67
CA LEU A 92 -14.80 -14.61 -12.95
C LEU A 92 -14.46 -13.23 -13.53
N ASN A 93 -15.44 -12.58 -14.15
CA ASN A 93 -15.28 -11.20 -14.63
C ASN A 93 -15.57 -10.21 -13.49
N THR A 94 -14.53 -9.82 -12.75
CA THR A 94 -14.64 -8.92 -11.60
C THR A 94 -14.59 -7.45 -12.01
N ARG A 95 -14.91 -6.54 -11.08
CA ARG A 95 -14.76 -5.10 -11.26
C ARG A 95 -13.67 -4.60 -10.31
N PRO A 96 -12.48 -4.23 -10.81
CA PRO A 96 -11.42 -3.67 -9.97
C PRO A 96 -11.92 -2.46 -9.17
N VAL A 97 -11.51 -2.36 -7.91
CA VAL A 97 -11.86 -1.27 -7.00
C VAL A 97 -10.57 -0.55 -6.62
N LEU A 98 -10.56 0.77 -6.76
CA LEU A 98 -9.44 1.64 -6.43
C LEU A 98 -9.93 2.80 -5.56
N VAL A 99 -9.15 3.15 -4.54
CA VAL A 99 -9.36 4.39 -3.79
C VAL A 99 -9.06 5.58 -4.71
N GLY A 100 -10.06 6.43 -4.93
CA GLY A 100 -9.94 7.59 -5.81
C GLY A 100 -8.99 8.68 -5.25
N PRO A 101 -8.54 9.61 -6.11
CA PRO A 101 -7.57 10.64 -5.73
C PRO A 101 -8.14 11.84 -4.96
N PHE A 102 -9.47 11.94 -4.80
CA PHE A 102 -10.17 13.09 -4.19
C PHE A 102 -11.11 12.65 -3.08
#